data_AF-A0A959XYM2-F1
#
_entry.id   AF-A0A959XYM2-F1
#
_cell.length_a   1.000
_cell.length_b   1.000
_cell.length_c   1.000
_cell.angle_alpha   90.00
_cell.angle_beta   90.00
_cell.angle_gamma   90.00
#
_symmetry.space_group_name_H-M   'P 1'
#
loop_
_entity.id
_entity.type
_entity.pdbx_description
1 polymer ?
#
loop_
_entity_poly.entity_id
_entity_poly.type
_entity_poly.pdbx_seq_one_letter_code
_entity_poly.pdbx_strand_id
1 'polypeptide(L)'
;MKCRPGYFLVVSILLICFLFSCNSDYHPERTRRGYFKIDFPEKEYKLFDQPGYPYTFEYPVYANIIKDTTFFGDRAEDWWINIDIPRFNGRIHVSYKPINQKNKIDSLINDGFKMAYKQHVDVSTGIE
;
A
#
# COMPACT_ATOMS: atom_id res chain seq x y z
N MET A 1 47.50 51.59 17.26
CA MET A 1 46.09 51.14 17.16
C MET A 1 45.76 50.35 18.42
N LYS A 2 44.89 50.87 19.30
CA LYS A 2 44.57 50.24 20.59
C LYS A 2 43.52 49.16 20.37
N CYS A 3 43.93 47.90 20.27
CA CYS A 3 42.99 46.77 20.32
C CYS A 3 42.36 46.74 21.72
N ARG A 4 41.09 47.12 21.84
CA ARG A 4 40.35 47.02 23.10
C ARG A 4 40.18 45.53 23.45
N PRO A 5 40.59 45.10 24.66
CA PRO A 5 40.64 43.67 25.01
C PRO A 5 39.28 42.96 24.92
N GLY A 6 38.18 43.69 25.05
CA GLY A 6 36.82 43.14 24.88
C GLY A 6 36.50 42.70 23.44
N TYR A 7 37.07 43.33 22.40
CA TYR A 7 36.78 42.97 21.00
C TYR A 7 37.45 41.66 20.61
N PHE A 8 38.65 41.40 21.14
CA PHE A 8 39.36 40.14 20.93
C PHE A 8 38.62 38.94 21.55
N LEU A 9 38.01 39.15 22.73
CA LEU A 9 37.23 38.13 23.43
C LEU A 9 35.93 37.79 22.68
N VAL A 10 35.24 38.81 22.15
CA VAL A 10 34.02 38.63 21.33
C VAL A 10 34.34 37.89 20.03
N VAL A 11 35.42 38.25 19.33
CA VAL A 11 35.83 37.57 18.08
C VAL A 11 36.23 36.11 18.35
N SER A 12 36.90 35.83 19.47
CA SER A 12 37.26 34.46 19.87
C SER A 12 36.03 33.60 20.17
N ILE A 13 35.04 34.14 20.89
CA ILE A 13 33.77 33.44 21.16
C ILE A 13 33.00 33.15 19.87
N LEU A 14 32.97 34.12 18.95
CA LEU A 14 32.30 33.96 17.65
C LEU A 14 32.98 32.87 16.80
N LEU A 15 34.32 32.81 16.82
CA LEU A 15 35.11 31.78 16.13
C LEU A 15 34.84 30.38 16.71
N ILE A 16 34.73 30.26 18.03
CA ILE A 16 34.40 28.98 18.69
C ILE A 16 32.98 28.53 18.33
N CYS A 17 31.99 29.44 18.30
CA CYS A 17 30.64 29.11 17.86
C CYS A 17 30.57 28.60 16.42
N PHE A 18 31.42 29.12 15.52
CA PHE A 18 31.53 28.62 14.15
C PHE A 18 32.07 27.19 14.07
N LEU A 19 33.00 26.80 14.97
CA LEU A 19 33.56 25.45 14.98
C LEU A 19 32.58 24.38 15.49
N PHE A 20 31.54 24.77 16.24
CA PHE A 20 30.51 23.85 16.74
C PHE A 20 29.22 23.84 15.91
N SER A 21 29.15 24.62 14.83
CA SER A 21 27.94 24.78 14.00
C SER A 21 27.91 23.82 12.80
N CYS A 22 28.06 22.50 13.00
CA CYS A 22 27.54 21.51 12.06
C CYS A 22 27.66 20.08 12.63
N ASN A 23 26.58 19.58 13.24
CA ASN A 23 26.35 18.15 13.39
C ASN A 23 24.85 17.90 13.27
N SER A 24 24.29 18.07 12.07
CA SER A 24 23.03 17.42 11.77
C SER A 24 23.30 15.92 11.69
N ASP A 25 22.62 15.12 12.51
CA ASP A 25 22.65 13.65 12.42
C ASP A 25 22.33 13.24 10.97
N TYR A 26 23.36 12.85 10.22
CA TYR A 26 23.18 12.27 8.90
C TYR A 26 22.66 10.86 9.13
N HIS A 27 21.33 10.71 9.15
CA HIS A 27 20.69 9.39 9.14
C HIS A 27 20.72 8.83 7.71
N PRO A 28 21.66 7.92 7.36
CA PRO A 28 21.72 7.32 6.01
C PRO A 28 20.49 6.46 5.67
N GLU A 29 19.63 6.18 6.66
CA GLU A 29 18.43 5.37 6.52
C GLU A 29 17.34 6.06 5.69
N ARG A 30 17.25 7.40 5.70
CA ARG A 30 16.22 8.12 4.92
C ARG A 30 16.52 8.16 3.41
N THR A 31 17.79 8.01 3.01
CA THR A 31 18.24 8.07 1.61
C THR A 31 18.24 6.70 0.90
N ARG A 32 18.03 5.60 1.63
CA ARG A 32 17.96 4.23 1.05
C ARG A 32 16.54 3.70 0.92
N ARG A 33 15.60 4.51 0.42
CA ARG A 33 14.32 3.99 -0.08
C ARG A 33 14.53 3.41 -1.48
N GLY A 34 15.26 2.31 -1.56
CA GLY A 34 15.36 1.53 -2.78
C GLY A 34 13.99 0.93 -3.08
N TYR A 35 13.31 1.45 -4.10
CA TYR A 35 12.09 0.83 -4.59
C TYR A 35 12.43 -0.52 -5.22
N PHE A 36 11.55 -1.49 -5.04
CA PHE A 36 11.69 -2.77 -5.72
C PHE A 36 11.67 -2.54 -7.23
N LYS A 37 12.75 -2.94 -7.92
CA LYS A 37 12.75 -3.01 -9.37
C LYS A 37 12.00 -4.28 -9.77
N ILE A 38 10.69 -4.16 -9.95
CA ILE A 38 9.83 -5.25 -10.42
C ILE A 38 9.64 -5.06 -11.92
N ASP A 39 10.15 -5.99 -12.72
CA ASP A 39 9.92 -5.99 -14.16
C ASP A 39 8.54 -6.58 -14.44
N PHE A 40 7.61 -5.71 -14.85
CA PHE A 40 6.26 -6.09 -15.22
C PHE A 40 6.23 -6.67 -16.65
N PRO A 41 5.41 -7.70 -16.92
CA PRO A 41 5.10 -8.12 -18.28
C PRO A 41 4.50 -6.98 -19.11
N GLU A 42 4.44 -7.19 -20.42
CA GLU A 42 3.73 -6.33 -21.34
C GLU A 42 2.28 -6.11 -20.87
N LYS A 43 1.86 -4.84 -20.89
CA LYS A 43 0.54 -4.42 -20.40
C LYS A 43 -0.53 -4.69 -21.46
N GLU A 44 -0.80 -5.97 -21.67
CA GLU A 44 -1.91 -6.41 -22.50
C GLU A 44 -3.14 -6.64 -21.63
N TYR A 45 -4.28 -6.11 -22.06
CA TYR A 45 -5.54 -6.21 -21.35
C TYR A 45 -6.55 -7.02 -22.16
N LYS A 46 -7.36 -7.78 -21.44
CA LYS A 46 -8.51 -8.51 -21.98
C LYS A 46 -9.78 -8.02 -21.30
N LEU A 47 -10.84 -7.86 -22.09
CA LEU A 47 -12.16 -7.54 -21.58
C LEU A 47 -12.78 -8.78 -20.91
N PHE A 48 -13.23 -8.63 -19.67
CA PHE A 48 -14.13 -9.57 -19.02
C PHE A 48 -15.57 -9.15 -19.28
N ASP A 49 -16.25 -9.89 -20.15
CA ASP A 49 -17.68 -9.75 -20.45
C ASP A 49 -18.31 -11.15 -20.50
N GLN A 50 -18.60 -11.70 -19.31
CA GLN A 50 -19.23 -13.01 -19.18
C GLN A 50 -20.73 -12.86 -18.88
N PRO A 51 -21.61 -13.60 -19.58
CA PRO A 51 -23.04 -13.57 -19.33
C PRO A 51 -23.33 -14.10 -17.92
N GLY A 52 -24.02 -13.29 -17.10
CA GLY A 52 -24.36 -13.61 -15.71
C GLY A 52 -23.70 -12.70 -14.67
N TYR A 53 -22.78 -11.82 -15.08
CA TYR A 53 -22.19 -10.79 -14.21
C TYR A 53 -22.75 -9.39 -14.53
N PRO A 54 -23.09 -8.58 -13.53
CA PRO A 54 -23.60 -7.22 -13.73
C PRO A 54 -22.49 -6.18 -13.95
N TYR A 55 -21.26 -6.62 -14.25
CA TYR A 55 -20.10 -5.75 -14.41
C TYR A 55 -19.17 -6.26 -15.52
N THR A 56 -18.50 -5.32 -16.16
CA THR A 56 -17.49 -5.56 -17.20
C THR A 56 -16.23 -4.79 -16.83
N PHE A 57 -15.06 -5.43 -16.92
CA PHE A 57 -13.79 -4.79 -16.58
C PHE A 57 -12.66 -5.35 -17.44
N GLU A 58 -11.59 -4.57 -17.57
CA GLU A 58 -10.37 -4.99 -18.25
C GLU A 58 -9.38 -5.55 -17.24
N TYR A 59 -8.76 -6.68 -17.59
CA TYR A 59 -7.78 -7.34 -16.73
C TYR A 59 -6.57 -7.78 -17.54
N PRO A 60 -5.38 -7.87 -16.93
CA PRO A 60 -4.18 -8.24 -17.66
C PRO A 60 -4.25 -9.68 -18.19
N VAL A 61 -3.72 -9.92 -19.39
CA VAL A 61 -3.72 -11.25 -20.04
C VAL A 61 -3.01 -12.32 -19.20
N TYR A 62 -2.04 -11.92 -18.39
CA TYR A 62 -1.30 -12.80 -17.48
C TYR A 62 -2.06 -13.15 -16.18
N ALA A 63 -3.31 -12.71 -16.05
CA ALA A 63 -4.16 -13.04 -14.91
C ALA A 63 -5.31 -13.98 -15.32
N ASN A 64 -5.67 -14.87 -14.40
CA ASN A 64 -6.72 -15.86 -14.58
C ASN A 64 -7.91 -15.52 -13.69
N ILE A 65 -9.10 -15.44 -14.28
CA ILE A 65 -10.34 -15.23 -13.52
C ILE A 65 -10.92 -16.57 -13.14
N ILE A 66 -11.04 -16.82 -11.85
CA ILE A 66 -11.58 -18.04 -11.26
C ILE A 66 -12.86 -17.64 -10.53
N LYS A 67 -13.99 -18.26 -10.90
CA LYS A 67 -15.24 -18.10 -10.15
C LYS A 67 -15.11 -18.86 -8.84
N ASP A 68 -15.19 -18.16 -7.72
CA ASP A 68 -15.23 -18.84 -6.42
C ASP A 68 -16.61 -19.47 -6.25
N THR A 69 -16.62 -20.79 -6.07
CA THR A 69 -17.84 -21.54 -5.71
C THR A 69 -18.03 -21.65 -4.20
N THR A 70 -17.00 -21.32 -3.43
CA THR A 70 -16.94 -21.50 -1.96
C THR A 70 -16.07 -20.42 -1.34
N PHE A 71 -16.66 -19.60 -0.47
CA PHE A 71 -15.92 -18.69 0.41
C PHE A 71 -16.18 -19.14 1.85
N PHE A 72 -15.14 -19.60 2.55
CA PHE A 72 -15.22 -20.04 3.95
C PHE A 72 -16.33 -21.08 4.26
N GLY A 73 -16.59 -22.03 3.35
CA GLY A 73 -17.55 -23.12 3.58
C GLY A 73 -19.03 -22.74 3.39
N ASP A 74 -19.34 -21.46 3.12
CA ASP A 74 -20.67 -21.00 2.74
C ASP A 74 -20.76 -20.81 1.22
N ARG A 75 -22.00 -20.87 0.69
CA ARG A 75 -22.28 -20.61 -0.74
C ARG A 75 -21.79 -19.20 -1.07
N ALA A 76 -20.77 -19.10 -1.92
CA ALA A 76 -20.32 -17.82 -2.45
C ALA A 76 -21.52 -17.14 -3.14
N GLU A 77 -21.74 -15.85 -2.86
CA GLU A 77 -22.74 -15.06 -3.58
C GLU A 77 -22.43 -15.09 -5.09
N ASP A 78 -23.47 -15.12 -5.93
CA ASP A 78 -23.40 -15.52 -7.35
C ASP A 78 -22.36 -14.80 -8.23
N TRP A 79 -21.88 -13.62 -7.79
CA TRP A 79 -21.02 -12.71 -8.55
C TRP A 79 -19.60 -12.53 -8.00
N TRP A 80 -19.16 -13.37 -7.08
CA TRP A 80 -17.79 -13.30 -6.55
C TRP A 80 -16.80 -13.98 -7.50
N ILE A 81 -15.69 -13.30 -7.78
CA ILE A 81 -14.61 -13.80 -8.62
C ILE A 81 -13.26 -13.51 -7.98
N ASN A 82 -12.31 -14.40 -8.21
CA ASN A 82 -10.91 -14.19 -7.87
C ASN A 82 -10.11 -14.01 -9.14
N ILE A 83 -9.31 -12.96 -9.18
CA ILE A 83 -8.32 -12.74 -10.24
C ILE A 83 -6.99 -13.23 -9.69
N ASP A 84 -6.56 -14.40 -10.16
CA ASP A 84 -5.28 -15.00 -9.78
C ASP A 84 -4.18 -14.53 -10.73
N ILE A 85 -3.06 -14.11 -10.17
CA ILE A 85 -1.88 -13.65 -10.91
C ILE A 85 -0.71 -14.55 -10.51
N PRO A 86 -0.55 -15.73 -11.17
CA PRO A 86 0.41 -16.74 -10.76
C PRO A 86 1.85 -16.21 -10.74
N ARG A 87 2.20 -15.33 -11.69
CA ARG A 87 3.55 -14.75 -11.79
C ARG A 87 3.98 -13.96 -10.56
N PHE A 88 3.04 -13.31 -9.87
CA PHE A 88 3.32 -12.53 -8.67
C PHE A 88 2.81 -13.21 -7.40
N ASN A 89 2.35 -14.47 -7.54
CA ASN A 89 1.68 -15.22 -6.47
C ASN A 89 0.60 -14.38 -5.76
N GLY A 90 -0.09 -13.55 -6.53
CA GLY A 90 -1.01 -12.53 -6.05
C GLY A 90 -2.42 -12.89 -6.42
N ARG A 91 -3.34 -12.84 -5.45
CA ARG A 91 -4.76 -13.09 -5.66
C ARG A 91 -5.55 -11.83 -5.32
N ILE A 92 -6.39 -11.39 -6.25
CA ILE A 92 -7.30 -10.27 -6.05
C ILE A 92 -8.70 -10.84 -5.88
N HIS A 93 -9.31 -10.58 -4.74
CA HIS A 93 -10.67 -10.98 -4.43
C HIS A 93 -11.64 -9.88 -4.83
N VAL A 94 -12.60 -10.19 -5.69
CA VAL A 94 -13.62 -9.25 -6.17
C VAL A 94 -14.99 -9.71 -5.70
N SER A 95 -15.58 -8.95 -4.78
CA SER A 95 -16.93 -9.16 -4.29
C SER A 95 -17.86 -8.07 -4.81
N TYR A 96 -18.97 -8.45 -5.43
CA TYR A 96 -20.01 -7.52 -5.88
C TYR A 96 -21.25 -7.64 -5.00
N LYS A 97 -21.68 -6.54 -4.38
CA LYS A 97 -22.90 -6.46 -3.56
C LYS A 97 -23.77 -5.28 -4.01
N PRO A 98 -25.06 -5.50 -4.32
CA PRO A 98 -25.97 -4.41 -4.67
C PRO A 98 -26.30 -3.55 -3.44
N ILE A 99 -26.36 -2.24 -3.65
CA ILE A 99 -26.75 -1.25 -2.64
C ILE A 99 -28.28 -1.21 -2.59
N ASN A 100 -28.86 -1.55 -1.44
CA ASN A 100 -30.31 -1.64 -1.21
C ASN A 100 -30.66 -1.04 0.15
N GLN A 101 -31.96 -0.84 0.45
CA GLN A 101 -32.39 -0.35 1.78
C GLN A 101 -31.90 -1.22 2.96
N LYS A 102 -31.69 -2.52 2.73
CA LYS A 102 -31.08 -3.45 3.71
C LYS A 102 -29.54 -3.33 3.78
N ASN A 103 -28.89 -3.00 2.67
CA ASN A 103 -27.43 -2.89 2.55
C ASN A 103 -27.05 -1.42 2.38
N LYS A 104 -27.01 -0.68 3.48
CA LYS A 104 -26.55 0.72 3.47
C LYS A 104 -25.07 0.77 3.10
N ILE A 105 -24.70 1.80 2.32
CA ILE A 105 -23.32 2.03 1.90
C ILE A 105 -22.34 2.09 3.08
N ASP A 106 -22.74 2.70 4.20
CA ASP A 106 -21.90 2.80 5.41
C ASP A 106 -21.53 1.43 5.98
N SER A 107 -22.47 0.48 5.96
CA SER A 107 -22.22 -0.89 6.41
C SER A 107 -21.27 -1.61 5.45
N LEU A 108 -21.47 -1.44 4.13
CA LEU A 108 -20.62 -2.07 3.11
C LEU A 108 -19.18 -1.54 3.17
N ILE A 109 -19.01 -0.25 3.44
CA ILE A 109 -17.68 0.36 3.64
C ILE A 109 -17.00 -0.23 4.88
N ASN A 110 -17.73 -0.34 5.99
CA ASN A 110 -17.20 -0.92 7.23
C ASN A 110 -16.85 -2.41 7.06
N ASP A 111 -17.68 -3.17 6.36
CA ASP A 111 -17.41 -4.57 6.03
C ASP A 111 -16.17 -4.70 5.12
N GLY A 112 -16.04 -3.85 4.10
CA GLY A 112 -14.85 -3.80 3.24
C GLY A 112 -13.57 -3.51 4.03
N PHE A 113 -13.63 -2.52 4.93
CA PHE A 113 -12.51 -2.20 5.82
C PHE A 113 -12.17 -3.38 6.73
N LYS A 114 -13.18 -4.03 7.32
CA LYS A 114 -12.99 -5.20 8.19
C LYS A 114 -12.39 -6.39 7.44
N MET A 115 -12.79 -6.64 6.20
CA MET A 115 -12.23 -7.72 5.38
C MET A 115 -10.75 -7.49 5.05
N ALA A 116 -10.39 -6.28 4.63
CA ALA A 116 -8.99 -5.94 4.34
C ALA A 116 -8.13 -5.91 5.61
N TYR A 117 -8.62 -5.27 6.68
CA TYR A 117 -7.84 -5.06 7.89
C TYR A 117 -7.63 -6.35 8.70
N LYS A 118 -8.66 -7.19 8.84
CA LYS A 118 -8.52 -8.45 9.58
C LYS A 118 -7.50 -9.40 8.96
N GLN A 119 -7.53 -9.59 7.64
CA GLN A 119 -6.54 -10.44 6.97
C GLN A 119 -5.12 -9.93 7.13
N HIS A 120 -4.91 -8.61 7.08
CA HIS A 120 -3.58 -8.04 7.24
C HIS A 120 -3.05 -8.09 8.67
N VAL A 121 -3.89 -7.78 9.66
CA VAL A 121 -3.45 -7.73 11.06
C VAL A 121 -3.24 -9.12 11.64
N ASP A 122 -4.16 -10.07 11.43
CA ASP A 122 -4.03 -11.42 11.99
C ASP A 122 -2.77 -12.14 11.47
N VAL A 123 -2.40 -11.93 10.20
CA VAL A 123 -1.18 -12.51 9.60
C VAL A 123 0.09 -11.80 10.08
N SER A 124 0.01 -10.50 10.40
CA SER A 124 1.17 -9.73 10.88
C SER A 124 1.46 -9.93 12.37
N THR A 125 0.43 -10.25 13.18
CA THR A 125 0.58 -10.52 14.61
C THR A 125 0.87 -11.98 14.93
N GLY A 126 0.79 -12.88 13.94
CA GLY A 126 1.05 -14.32 14.10
C GLY A 126 2.52 -14.73 13.99
N ILE A 127 3.45 -13.77 13.94
CA ILE A 127 4.89 -14.06 14.02
C ILE A 127 5.29 -13.94 15.50
N GLU A 128 5.20 -15.06 16.22
CA GLU A 128 5.84 -15.28 17.52
C GLU A 128 6.87 -16.40 17.38
#